data_AF-A0A853IC88-F1
#
_entry.id   AF-A0A853IC88-F1
#
_cell.length_a   1.000
_cell.length_b   1.000
_cell.length_c   1.000
_cell.angle_alpha   90.00
_cell.angle_beta   90.00
_cell.angle_gamma   90.00
#
_symmetry.space_group_name_H-M   'P 1'
#
loop_
_entity.id
_entity.type
_entity.pdbx_description
1 polymer ?
#
loop_
_entity_poly.entity_id
_entity_poly.type
_entity_poly.pdbx_seq_one_letter_code
_entity_poly.pdbx_strand_id
1 'polypeptide(L)'
;MKYRWQPLIKGALLYLLLTGSVCAATIDVLVVHPYNVGRDVKARASSMVAWANQAYANSGVNIRLNLVHVQSIRGYGTVSEYALNQVSRDRQIAQLRERYGADLVSYLAPRTGGLCGIAWVPNGDGRSGRFYRGAKGYGFSVVATDCTYSTFAHELGHNMGLGHSAGQGSNGGIWYWARGHAEYNKFATVMAYPWFYRAKGLQYFSNPNMRGHCMGMTCGVNNYADSVRNMNKVATQMANFMPTKVTTRPPTNQPKPPTNQPPKTPTTPTTNCLKNKSYSYRSDELLSCVPKRNLASSGKSRYYFIYFPKGAKHLDLSLSGGRGNADLYIRLPGWPSRNRYGYRSVSSGNNERIRLSNLPQNRYYHIMVDAVSSYSGVTLQAKITK
;
A
#
# COMPACT_ATOMS: atom_id res chain seq x y z
N MET A 1 -58.30 -20.48 -54.57
CA MET A 1 -56.84 -20.40 -54.40
C MET A 1 -56.54 -19.65 -53.11
N LYS A 2 -55.87 -20.32 -52.15
CA LYS A 2 -55.49 -19.73 -50.84
C LYS A 2 -54.09 -19.14 -50.95
N TYR A 3 -53.89 -17.86 -50.62
CA TYR A 3 -52.62 -17.37 -50.09
C TYR A 3 -52.87 -16.21 -49.12
N ARG A 4 -52.59 -16.47 -47.82
CA ARG A 4 -52.56 -15.50 -46.71
C ARG A 4 -51.21 -14.80 -46.73
N TRP A 5 -51.22 -13.47 -46.62
CA TRP A 5 -50.03 -12.65 -46.39
C TRP A 5 -49.83 -12.45 -44.88
N GLN A 6 -48.62 -12.74 -44.38
CA GLN A 6 -48.12 -12.30 -43.08
C GLN A 6 -46.85 -11.47 -43.31
N PRO A 7 -46.73 -10.25 -42.77
CA PRO A 7 -45.47 -9.53 -42.75
C PRO A 7 -44.61 -9.92 -41.54
N LEU A 8 -43.32 -10.14 -41.84
CA LEU A 8 -42.23 -10.57 -40.97
C LEU A 8 -41.92 -9.56 -39.84
N ILE A 9 -41.91 -10.05 -38.60
CA ILE A 9 -41.33 -9.35 -37.44
C ILE A 9 -39.81 -9.41 -37.56
N LYS A 10 -39.17 -8.25 -37.78
CA LYS A 10 -37.72 -8.08 -37.69
C LYS A 10 -37.29 -8.15 -36.23
N GLY A 11 -36.74 -9.29 -35.80
CA GLY A 11 -36.07 -9.42 -34.52
C GLY A 11 -34.69 -8.74 -34.55
N ALA A 12 -34.54 -7.64 -33.81
CA ALA A 12 -33.24 -7.05 -33.53
C ALA A 12 -32.55 -7.88 -32.44
N LEU A 13 -31.52 -8.65 -32.81
CA LEU A 13 -30.66 -9.33 -31.86
C LEU A 13 -29.76 -8.29 -31.17
N LEU A 14 -30.12 -7.92 -29.94
CA LEU A 14 -29.27 -7.12 -29.07
C LEU A 14 -28.16 -8.03 -28.50
N TYR A 15 -26.96 -7.97 -29.07
CA TYR A 15 -25.77 -8.59 -28.50
C TYR A 15 -25.42 -7.86 -27.19
N LEU A 16 -25.84 -8.44 -26.06
CA LEU A 16 -25.39 -8.02 -24.75
C LEU A 16 -23.93 -8.46 -24.59
N LEU A 17 -22.99 -7.54 -24.81
CA LEU A 17 -21.58 -7.73 -24.46
C LEU A 17 -21.48 -7.87 -22.94
N LEU A 18 -21.48 -9.12 -22.46
CA LEU A 18 -21.06 -9.47 -21.10
C LEU A 18 -19.56 -9.17 -20.98
N THR A 19 -19.21 -7.93 -20.62
CA THR A 19 -17.88 -7.61 -20.13
C THR A 19 -17.70 -8.29 -18.78
N GLY A 20 -17.21 -9.53 -18.79
CA GLY A 20 -16.77 -10.20 -17.58
C GLY A 20 -15.70 -9.34 -16.91
N SER A 21 -16.04 -8.76 -15.76
CA SER A 21 -15.03 -8.17 -14.89
C SER A 21 -14.12 -9.31 -14.43
N VAL A 22 -12.92 -9.41 -15.00
CA VAL A 22 -11.90 -10.34 -14.50
C VAL A 22 -11.58 -9.89 -13.08
N CYS A 23 -12.02 -10.66 -12.09
CA CYS A 23 -11.74 -10.35 -10.70
C CYS A 23 -10.22 -10.35 -10.50
N ALA A 24 -9.67 -9.30 -9.91
CA ALA A 24 -8.23 -9.22 -9.65
C ALA A 24 -7.79 -10.42 -8.78
N ALA A 25 -6.71 -11.10 -9.16
CA ALA A 25 -6.19 -12.20 -8.36
C ALA A 25 -5.68 -11.65 -7.02
N THR A 26 -6.05 -12.32 -5.92
CA THR A 26 -5.52 -11.97 -4.60
C THR A 26 -4.19 -12.69 -4.40
N ILE A 27 -3.14 -11.96 -4.06
CA ILE A 27 -1.85 -12.52 -3.66
C ILE A 27 -1.67 -12.26 -2.18
N ASP A 28 -1.57 -13.33 -1.41
CA ASP A 28 -1.41 -13.29 0.04
C ASP A 28 0.04 -13.03 0.42
N VAL A 29 0.28 -12.02 1.26
CA VAL A 29 1.63 -11.55 1.62
C VAL A 29 1.83 -11.68 3.13
N LEU A 30 2.89 -12.38 3.51
CA LEU A 30 3.43 -12.40 4.87
C LEU A 30 4.58 -11.40 4.97
N VAL A 31 4.55 -10.55 5.99
CA VAL A 31 5.71 -9.71 6.32
C VAL A 31 6.38 -10.23 7.58
N VAL A 32 7.70 -10.47 7.51
CA VAL A 32 8.52 -10.88 8.65
C VAL A 32 9.56 -9.82 8.96
N HIS A 33 9.98 -9.73 10.21
CA HIS A 33 10.95 -8.71 10.63
C HIS A 33 11.74 -9.13 11.87
N PRO A 34 12.96 -8.62 12.12
CA PRO A 34 13.69 -8.93 13.33
C PRO A 34 13.01 -8.33 14.57
N TYR A 35 13.30 -8.84 15.77
CA TYR A 35 12.69 -8.35 17.02
C TYR A 35 12.84 -6.83 17.25
N ASN A 36 13.94 -6.23 16.79
CA ASN A 36 14.34 -4.86 17.13
C ASN A 36 14.16 -3.82 16.01
N VAL A 37 13.31 -4.06 15.00
CA VAL A 37 13.05 -3.04 13.97
C VAL A 37 11.95 -2.07 14.36
N GLY A 38 12.34 -0.91 14.89
CA GLY A 38 11.48 0.27 15.02
C GLY A 38 10.16 0.05 15.79
N ARG A 39 9.24 1.02 15.69
CA ARG A 39 7.89 0.92 16.29
C ARG A 39 6.84 0.75 15.19
N ASP A 40 5.84 -0.10 15.44
CA ASP A 40 4.66 -0.33 14.59
C ASP A 40 4.94 -0.86 13.16
N VAL A 41 5.65 -1.99 13.10
CA VAL A 41 5.97 -2.68 11.84
C VAL A 41 4.70 -3.13 11.10
N LYS A 42 3.63 -3.46 11.82
CA LYS A 42 2.35 -3.87 11.24
C LYS A 42 1.69 -2.72 10.46
N ALA A 43 1.68 -1.49 10.98
CA ALA A 43 1.18 -0.34 10.24
C ALA A 43 2.07 0.00 9.04
N ARG A 44 3.39 -0.17 9.16
CA ARG A 44 4.32 0.01 8.04
C ARG A 44 4.04 -1.00 6.92
N ALA A 45 3.93 -2.29 7.24
CA ALA A 45 3.59 -3.35 6.29
C ALA A 45 2.24 -3.08 5.61
N SER A 46 1.23 -2.64 6.38
CA SER A 46 -0.08 -2.27 5.86
C SER A 46 0.01 -1.09 4.88
N SER A 47 0.85 -0.09 5.17
CA SER A 47 1.07 1.07 4.30
C SER A 47 1.81 0.69 3.01
N MET A 48 2.77 -0.22 3.09
CA MET A 48 3.48 -0.78 1.93
C MET A 48 2.53 -1.53 1.00
N VAL A 49 1.70 -2.42 1.55
CA VAL A 49 0.66 -3.16 0.80
C VAL A 49 -0.36 -2.21 0.17
N ALA A 50 -0.81 -1.18 0.90
CA ALA A 50 -1.71 -0.18 0.36
C ALA A 50 -1.09 0.64 -0.78
N TRP A 51 0.19 1.01 -0.67
CA TRP A 51 0.92 1.72 -1.71
C TRP A 51 1.08 0.87 -2.96
N ALA A 52 1.43 -0.41 -2.82
CA ALA A 52 1.56 -1.36 -3.93
C ALA A 52 0.22 -1.60 -4.64
N ASN A 53 -0.85 -1.84 -3.88
CA ASN A 53 -2.21 -1.97 -4.43
C ASN A 53 -2.66 -0.71 -5.19
N GLN A 54 -2.25 0.48 -4.73
CA GLN A 54 -2.53 1.71 -5.48
C GLN A 54 -1.70 1.78 -6.77
N ALA A 55 -0.43 1.38 -6.77
CA ALA A 55 0.37 1.29 -7.99
C ALA A 55 -0.24 0.29 -8.99
N TYR A 56 -0.76 -0.84 -8.50
CA TYR A 56 -1.46 -1.84 -9.33
C TYR A 56 -2.72 -1.24 -9.97
N ALA A 57 -3.58 -0.60 -9.16
CA ALA A 57 -4.78 0.06 -9.64
C ALA A 57 -4.46 1.19 -10.64
N ASN A 58 -3.46 2.03 -10.34
CA ASN A 58 -3.01 3.10 -11.23
C ASN A 58 -2.56 2.55 -12.59
N SER A 59 -2.03 1.33 -12.64
CA SER A 59 -1.37 0.79 -13.83
C SER A 59 -2.23 -0.18 -14.65
N GLY A 60 -3.41 -0.57 -14.13
CA GLY A 60 -4.24 -1.62 -14.73
C GLY A 60 -3.73 -3.05 -14.46
N VAL A 61 -3.05 -3.26 -13.32
CA VAL A 61 -2.67 -4.61 -12.87
C VAL A 61 -3.87 -5.28 -12.19
N ASN A 62 -4.21 -6.48 -12.63
CA ASN A 62 -5.28 -7.34 -12.13
C ASN A 62 -4.82 -8.21 -10.95
N ILE A 63 -4.09 -7.59 -10.02
CA ILE A 63 -3.59 -8.20 -8.80
C ILE A 63 -4.02 -7.33 -7.63
N ARG A 64 -4.35 -7.97 -6.52
CA ARG A 64 -4.55 -7.35 -5.23
C ARG A 64 -3.70 -8.06 -4.18
N LEU A 65 -2.85 -7.31 -3.51
CA LEU A 65 -2.15 -7.82 -2.35
C LEU A 65 -3.06 -7.84 -1.12
N ASN A 66 -2.93 -8.91 -0.35
CA ASN A 66 -3.58 -9.08 0.93
C ASN A 66 -2.51 -9.33 2.01
N LEU A 67 -2.43 -8.47 3.04
CA LEU A 67 -1.50 -8.68 4.13
C LEU A 67 -2.10 -9.70 5.11
N VAL A 68 -1.66 -10.95 5.03
CA VAL A 68 -2.25 -12.03 5.83
C VAL A 68 -1.71 -12.06 7.26
N HIS A 69 -0.44 -11.71 7.46
CA HIS A 69 0.16 -11.66 8.79
C HIS A 69 1.44 -10.81 8.82
N VAL A 70 1.80 -10.36 10.04
CA VAL A 70 3.08 -9.71 10.32
C VAL A 70 3.70 -10.38 11.54
N GLN A 71 4.92 -10.89 11.42
CA GLN A 71 5.56 -11.69 12.46
C GLN A 71 6.99 -11.22 12.75
N SER A 72 7.32 -11.12 14.04
CA SER A 72 8.71 -10.95 14.47
C SER A 72 9.44 -12.29 14.53
N ILE A 73 10.70 -12.30 14.10
CA ILE A 73 11.58 -13.49 14.03
C ILE A 73 13.00 -13.12 14.47
N ARG A 74 13.89 -14.12 14.56
CA ARG A 74 15.34 -13.87 14.67
C ARG A 74 15.83 -13.19 13.38
N GLY A 75 16.59 -12.11 13.52
CA GLY A 75 17.07 -11.35 12.37
C GLY A 75 18.23 -11.99 11.63
N TYR A 76 18.35 -11.67 10.34
CA TYR A 76 19.46 -12.10 9.47
C TYR A 76 20.39 -10.94 9.10
N GLY A 77 20.52 -9.95 9.99
CA GLY A 77 21.28 -8.73 9.74
C GLY A 77 20.51 -7.74 8.86
N THR A 78 21.22 -7.15 7.91
CA THR A 78 20.78 -6.06 7.05
C THR A 78 20.36 -6.52 5.65
N VAL A 79 19.81 -5.62 4.82
CA VAL A 79 19.48 -5.92 3.41
C VAL A 79 20.74 -6.42 2.69
N SER A 80 20.68 -7.67 2.25
CA SER A 80 21.79 -8.40 1.60
C SER A 80 21.28 -9.67 0.93
N GLU A 81 22.05 -10.21 0.01
CA GLU A 81 21.79 -11.53 -0.58
C GLU A 81 21.86 -12.65 0.48
N TYR A 82 22.72 -12.51 1.49
CA TYR A 82 22.74 -13.41 2.64
C TYR A 82 21.37 -13.45 3.33
N ALA A 83 20.82 -12.29 3.69
CA ALA A 83 19.51 -12.21 4.34
C ALA A 83 18.40 -12.81 3.46
N LEU A 84 18.42 -12.55 2.14
CA LEU A 84 17.45 -13.13 1.21
C LEU A 84 17.53 -14.67 1.17
N ASN A 85 18.75 -15.22 1.11
CA ASN A 85 18.99 -16.66 1.17
C ASN A 85 18.49 -17.28 2.48
N GLN A 86 18.77 -16.64 3.62
CA GLN A 86 18.31 -17.12 4.93
C GLN A 86 16.79 -17.12 5.02
N VAL A 87 16.14 -15.99 4.69
CA VAL A 87 14.67 -15.84 4.72
C VAL A 87 13.98 -16.88 3.85
N SER A 88 14.55 -17.22 2.69
CA SER A 88 13.99 -18.18 1.73
C SER A 88 14.11 -19.64 2.18
N ARG A 89 15.04 -19.94 3.09
CA ARG A 89 15.36 -21.32 3.56
C ARG A 89 14.94 -21.57 5.00
N ASP A 90 14.52 -20.54 5.72
CA ASP A 90 14.18 -20.64 7.13
C ASP A 90 12.88 -21.45 7.34
N ARG A 91 12.97 -22.50 8.18
CA ARG A 91 11.86 -23.42 8.46
C ARG A 91 10.73 -22.75 9.23
N GLN A 92 11.03 -21.80 10.13
CA GLN A 92 10.01 -21.04 10.85
C GLN A 92 9.22 -20.16 9.88
N ILE A 93 9.90 -19.49 8.93
CA ILE A 93 9.23 -18.70 7.89
C ILE A 93 8.38 -19.60 6.98
N ALA A 94 8.89 -20.76 6.56
CA ALA A 94 8.12 -21.72 5.77
C ALA A 94 6.84 -22.17 6.49
N GLN A 95 6.92 -22.49 7.79
CA GLN A 95 5.75 -22.83 8.61
C GLN A 95 4.75 -21.68 8.73
N LEU A 96 5.22 -20.44 8.88
CA LEU A 96 4.35 -19.26 8.89
C LEU A 96 3.66 -19.07 7.53
N ARG A 97 4.40 -19.27 6.44
CA ARG A 97 3.89 -19.18 5.07
C ARG A 97 2.77 -20.20 4.84
N GLU A 98 2.95 -21.44 5.30
CA GLU A 98 1.91 -22.49 5.26
C GLU A 98 0.72 -22.18 6.17
N ARG A 99 0.97 -21.75 7.41
CA ARG A 99 -0.07 -21.44 8.40
C ARG A 99 -1.02 -20.34 7.92
N TYR A 100 -0.49 -19.29 7.30
CA TYR A 100 -1.27 -18.13 6.86
C TYR A 100 -1.58 -18.13 5.37
N GLY A 101 -1.11 -19.12 4.61
CA GLY A 101 -1.36 -19.26 3.17
C GLY A 101 -0.71 -18.16 2.34
N ALA A 102 0.48 -17.70 2.71
CA ALA A 102 1.12 -16.55 2.05
C ALA A 102 1.83 -16.95 0.74
N ASP A 103 1.35 -16.46 -0.39
CA ASP A 103 2.00 -16.62 -1.70
C ASP A 103 3.38 -15.97 -1.76
N LEU A 104 3.54 -14.83 -1.09
CA LEU A 104 4.79 -14.06 -1.04
C LEU A 104 5.20 -13.75 0.39
N VAL A 105 6.52 -13.68 0.63
CA VAL A 105 7.11 -13.27 1.90
C VAL A 105 8.04 -12.08 1.68
N SER A 106 7.90 -11.05 2.51
CA SER A 106 8.83 -9.92 2.54
C SER A 106 9.44 -9.75 3.92
N TYR A 107 10.76 -9.81 4.01
CA TYR A 107 11.51 -9.56 5.24
C TYR A 107 11.93 -8.11 5.35
N LEU A 108 11.53 -7.43 6.41
CA LEU A 108 11.97 -6.07 6.68
C LEU A 108 13.28 -6.08 7.47
N ALA A 109 14.31 -5.43 6.94
CA ALA A 109 15.64 -5.39 7.54
C ALA A 109 16.18 -3.96 7.63
N PRO A 110 17.15 -3.66 8.51
CA PRO A 110 17.91 -2.42 8.41
C PRO A 110 18.67 -2.36 7.07
N ARG A 111 18.85 -1.15 6.54
CA ARG A 111 19.56 -0.92 5.27
C ARG A 111 21.07 -1.09 5.41
N THR A 112 21.71 -1.54 4.33
CA THR A 112 23.18 -1.50 4.14
C THR A 112 23.50 -0.59 2.96
N GLY A 113 24.36 0.40 3.16
CA GLY A 113 24.78 1.30 2.07
C GLY A 113 23.58 1.88 1.31
N GLY A 114 23.62 1.89 -0.02
CA GLY A 114 22.50 2.35 -0.87
C GLY A 114 21.42 1.31 -1.17
N LEU A 115 21.55 0.06 -0.70
CA LEU A 115 20.67 -1.04 -1.11
C LEU A 115 19.34 -1.02 -0.35
N CYS A 116 18.27 -0.63 -1.02
CA CYS A 116 16.93 -0.56 -0.42
C CYS A 116 16.20 -1.90 -0.39
N GLY A 117 16.50 -2.82 -1.29
CA GLY A 117 15.84 -4.12 -1.35
C GLY A 117 16.55 -5.10 -2.26
N ILE A 118 16.19 -6.36 -2.11
CA ILE A 118 16.63 -7.46 -2.98
C ILE A 118 15.55 -8.54 -2.98
N ALA A 119 15.33 -9.17 -4.13
CA ALA A 119 14.30 -10.17 -4.30
C ALA A 119 14.70 -11.21 -5.35
N TRP A 120 14.14 -12.41 -5.20
CA TRP A 120 14.27 -13.44 -6.23
C TRP A 120 13.37 -13.14 -7.43
N VAL A 121 13.87 -13.42 -8.64
CA VAL A 121 13.13 -13.33 -9.89
C VAL A 121 12.92 -14.74 -10.46
N PRO A 122 11.69 -15.28 -10.47
CA PRO A 122 11.44 -16.57 -11.10
C PRO A 122 11.53 -16.50 -12.62
N ASN A 123 12.14 -17.52 -13.23
CA ASN A 123 12.13 -17.73 -14.67
C ASN A 123 10.92 -18.55 -15.13
N GLY A 124 10.66 -18.54 -16.43
CA GLY A 124 9.62 -19.37 -17.02
C GLY A 124 9.75 -19.50 -18.53
N ASP A 125 8.76 -20.14 -19.12
CA ASP A 125 8.68 -20.36 -20.56
C ASP A 125 7.86 -19.23 -21.22
N GLY A 126 8.52 -18.47 -22.09
CA GLY A 126 7.92 -17.36 -22.81
C GLY A 126 6.82 -17.76 -23.81
N ARG A 127 6.75 -19.04 -24.22
CA ARG A 127 5.71 -19.53 -25.13
C ARG A 127 4.41 -19.82 -24.39
N SER A 128 4.47 -20.58 -23.31
CA SER A 128 3.30 -20.89 -22.48
C SER A 128 2.92 -19.76 -21.51
N GLY A 129 3.85 -18.85 -21.23
CA GLY A 129 3.68 -17.79 -20.22
C GLY A 129 3.62 -18.33 -18.80
N ARG A 130 4.24 -19.48 -18.56
CA ARG A 130 4.21 -20.18 -17.27
C ARG A 130 5.56 -20.10 -16.59
N PHE A 131 5.55 -19.93 -15.27
CA PHE A 131 6.76 -20.14 -14.49
C PHE A 131 7.21 -21.61 -14.54
N TYR A 132 8.51 -21.83 -14.42
CA TYR A 132 9.04 -23.18 -14.26
C TYR A 132 8.65 -23.80 -12.91
N ARG A 133 8.71 -25.13 -12.83
CA ARG A 133 8.46 -25.87 -11.59
C ARG A 133 9.39 -25.37 -10.48
N GLY A 134 8.83 -25.11 -9.30
CA GLY A 134 9.60 -24.60 -8.16
C GLY A 134 9.58 -23.07 -8.00
N ALA A 135 8.91 -22.33 -8.90
CA ALA A 135 8.81 -20.87 -8.81
C ALA A 135 8.25 -20.34 -7.49
N LYS A 136 7.44 -21.12 -6.76
CA LYS A 136 7.00 -20.78 -5.40
C LYS A 136 8.16 -20.50 -4.43
N GLY A 137 9.33 -21.10 -4.67
CA GLY A 137 10.57 -20.88 -3.91
C GLY A 137 11.22 -19.51 -4.16
N TYR A 138 10.80 -18.79 -5.20
CA TYR A 138 11.25 -17.43 -5.53
C TYR A 138 10.34 -16.35 -4.95
N GLY A 139 9.30 -16.73 -4.18
CA GLY A 139 8.34 -15.80 -3.57
C GLY A 139 8.87 -15.08 -2.33
N PHE A 140 10.13 -14.62 -2.34
CA PHE A 140 10.79 -14.00 -1.19
C PHE A 140 11.53 -12.72 -1.58
N SER A 141 11.44 -11.73 -0.69
CA SER A 141 12.13 -10.44 -0.80
C SER A 141 12.65 -9.95 0.55
N VAL A 142 13.63 -9.06 0.51
CA VAL A 142 14.13 -8.29 1.65
C VAL A 142 14.00 -6.80 1.33
N VAL A 143 13.41 -6.02 2.24
CA VAL A 143 13.13 -4.60 2.06
C VAL A 143 13.64 -3.80 3.26
N ALA A 144 14.32 -2.70 2.99
CA ALA A 144 14.83 -1.79 4.01
C ALA A 144 13.69 -1.10 4.79
N THR A 145 13.86 -1.00 6.12
CA THR A 145 12.91 -0.34 7.02
C THR A 145 12.92 1.19 6.93
N ASP A 146 13.92 1.81 6.31
CA ASP A 146 14.04 3.26 6.15
C ASP A 146 13.88 3.74 4.69
N CYS A 147 13.74 2.82 3.73
CA CYS A 147 13.44 3.17 2.34
C CYS A 147 11.94 3.48 2.12
N THR A 148 11.65 4.03 0.94
CA THR A 148 10.29 4.39 0.53
C THR A 148 9.41 3.16 0.32
N TYR A 149 8.08 3.33 0.35
CA TYR A 149 7.14 2.24 0.12
C TYR A 149 7.18 1.68 -1.32
N SER A 150 7.75 2.42 -2.28
CA SER A 150 7.90 1.92 -3.65
C SER A 150 8.89 0.75 -3.72
N THR A 151 9.87 0.69 -2.83
CA THR A 151 10.81 -0.44 -2.74
C THR A 151 10.06 -1.74 -2.49
N PHE A 152 9.08 -1.76 -1.58
CA PHE A 152 8.28 -2.97 -1.35
C PHE A 152 7.57 -3.44 -2.62
N ALA A 153 6.94 -2.53 -3.36
CA ALA A 153 6.29 -2.88 -4.62
C ALA A 153 7.29 -3.32 -5.71
N HIS A 154 8.48 -2.72 -5.72
CA HIS A 154 9.58 -3.09 -6.61
C HIS A 154 10.04 -4.53 -6.38
N GLU A 155 10.32 -4.87 -5.11
CA GLU A 155 10.77 -6.22 -4.75
C GLU A 155 9.69 -7.29 -5.00
N LEU A 156 8.42 -6.98 -4.75
CA LEU A 156 7.33 -7.90 -5.13
C LEU A 156 7.20 -8.01 -6.66
N GLY A 157 7.51 -6.95 -7.41
CA GLY A 157 7.60 -6.99 -8.86
C GLY A 157 8.64 -7.99 -9.36
N HIS A 158 9.80 -8.05 -8.72
CA HIS A 158 10.81 -9.09 -8.98
C HIS A 158 10.27 -10.49 -8.71
N ASN A 159 9.60 -10.72 -7.57
CA ASN A 159 8.97 -12.02 -7.29
C ASN A 159 7.89 -12.41 -8.32
N MET A 160 7.32 -11.43 -9.03
CA MET A 160 6.38 -11.63 -10.14
C MET A 160 7.06 -11.74 -11.52
N GLY A 161 8.38 -11.84 -11.57
CA GLY A 161 9.14 -12.04 -12.81
C GLY A 161 9.53 -10.74 -13.53
N LEU A 162 9.43 -9.57 -12.90
CA LEU A 162 9.84 -8.32 -13.52
C LEU A 162 11.33 -8.05 -13.39
N GLY A 163 11.93 -7.50 -14.44
CA GLY A 163 13.27 -6.96 -14.45
C GLY A 163 13.32 -5.44 -14.25
N HIS A 164 14.52 -4.91 -14.02
CA HIS A 164 14.73 -3.48 -14.12
C HIS A 164 14.59 -2.98 -15.55
N SER A 165 14.50 -1.66 -15.74
CA SER A 165 14.41 -1.09 -17.09
C SER A 165 15.54 -1.52 -18.04
N ALA A 166 15.25 -1.45 -19.35
CA ALA A 166 16.20 -1.82 -20.40
C ALA A 166 17.52 -1.04 -20.33
N GLY A 167 17.47 0.27 -20.06
CA GLY A 167 18.68 1.10 -19.91
C GLY A 167 19.53 0.73 -18.69
N GLN A 168 18.99 -0.06 -17.76
CA GLN A 168 19.74 -0.66 -16.65
C GLN A 168 20.23 -2.09 -16.97
N GLY A 169 20.17 -2.52 -18.25
CA GLY A 169 20.69 -3.81 -18.70
C GLY A 169 19.93 -5.03 -18.18
N SER A 170 18.66 -4.87 -17.80
CA SER A 170 17.87 -5.94 -17.17
C SER A 170 16.72 -6.42 -18.05
N ASN A 171 16.30 -7.66 -17.79
CA ASN A 171 15.26 -8.40 -18.48
C ASN A 171 14.29 -8.98 -17.45
N GLY A 172 13.04 -9.20 -17.84
CA GLY A 172 12.11 -9.99 -17.04
C GLY A 172 12.42 -11.49 -17.11
N GLY A 173 11.90 -12.24 -16.15
CA GLY A 173 12.20 -13.67 -15.97
C GLY A 173 11.55 -14.59 -17.00
N ILE A 174 10.28 -14.35 -17.37
CA ILE A 174 9.61 -15.10 -18.45
C ILE A 174 9.85 -14.44 -19.81
N TRP A 175 9.74 -13.12 -19.86
CA TRP A 175 9.90 -12.33 -21.09
C TRP A 175 10.87 -11.19 -20.88
N TYR A 176 11.76 -10.97 -21.84
CA TYR A 176 12.78 -9.91 -21.76
C TYR A 176 12.16 -8.51 -21.60
N TRP A 177 10.97 -8.27 -22.15
CA TRP A 177 10.24 -6.99 -22.09
C TRP A 177 9.45 -6.78 -20.80
N ALA A 178 9.36 -7.78 -19.92
CA ALA A 178 8.64 -7.71 -18.65
C ALA A 178 9.47 -6.92 -17.62
N ARG A 179 9.55 -5.61 -17.81
CA ARG A 179 10.48 -4.75 -17.08
C ARG A 179 10.03 -3.31 -16.97
N GLY A 180 10.70 -2.53 -16.12
CA GLY A 180 10.43 -1.11 -15.92
C GLY A 180 10.65 -0.24 -17.16
N HIS A 181 10.00 0.92 -17.16
CA HIS A 181 10.18 2.00 -18.12
C HIS A 181 10.62 3.28 -17.41
N ALA A 182 11.48 4.07 -18.05
CA ALA A 182 11.87 5.38 -17.59
C ALA A 182 12.30 6.24 -18.78
N GLU A 183 12.19 7.55 -18.58
CA GLU A 183 12.62 8.58 -19.51
C GLU A 183 13.58 9.52 -18.77
N TYR A 184 14.76 9.76 -19.36
CA TYR A 184 15.80 10.59 -18.74
C TYR A 184 15.29 11.99 -18.40
N ASN A 185 15.65 12.48 -17.21
CA ASN A 185 15.24 13.78 -16.64
C ASN A 185 13.72 13.97 -16.48
N LYS A 186 12.92 12.92 -16.66
CA LYS A 186 11.45 13.00 -16.64
C LYS A 186 10.90 12.09 -15.56
N PHE A 187 10.73 10.81 -15.86
CA PHE A 187 10.09 9.87 -14.96
C PHE A 187 10.71 8.47 -14.96
N ALA A 188 10.46 7.73 -13.89
CA ALA A 188 10.76 6.31 -13.79
C ALA A 188 9.57 5.58 -13.17
N THR A 189 9.12 4.51 -13.81
CA THR A 189 8.12 3.57 -13.28
C THR A 189 8.70 2.72 -12.15
N VAL A 190 7.86 2.00 -11.41
CA VAL A 190 8.23 1.27 -10.18
C VAL A 190 9.48 0.39 -10.38
N MET A 191 9.60 -0.31 -11.50
CA MET A 191 10.73 -1.20 -11.78
C MET A 191 11.96 -0.51 -12.41
N ALA A 192 12.00 0.82 -12.46
CA ALA A 192 13.14 1.57 -12.96
C ALA A 192 13.75 2.44 -11.86
N TYR A 193 15.07 2.56 -11.81
CA TYR A 193 15.75 3.36 -10.80
C TYR A 193 15.71 4.85 -11.14
N PRO A 194 14.98 5.68 -10.37
CA PRO A 194 14.86 7.10 -10.71
C PRO A 194 16.20 7.82 -10.73
N TRP A 195 17.12 7.45 -9.83
CA TRP A 195 18.46 8.05 -9.75
C TRP A 195 19.28 7.81 -11.03
N PHE A 196 19.20 6.61 -11.62
CA PHE A 196 19.92 6.26 -12.85
C PHE A 196 19.48 7.14 -14.03
N TYR A 197 18.18 7.47 -14.09
CA TYR A 197 17.60 8.31 -15.14
C TYR A 197 17.54 9.79 -14.79
N ARG A 198 18.05 10.22 -13.62
CA ARG A 198 17.87 11.59 -13.08
C ARG A 198 16.40 12.02 -13.08
N ALA A 199 15.50 11.07 -12.80
CA ALA A 199 14.08 11.18 -13.05
C ALA A 199 13.27 11.16 -11.74
N LYS A 200 11.99 11.56 -11.83
CA LYS A 200 11.03 11.40 -10.72
C LYS A 200 10.43 10.00 -10.72
N GLY A 201 10.51 9.30 -9.58
CA GLY A 201 9.80 8.03 -9.40
C GLY A 201 8.29 8.22 -9.40
N LEU A 202 7.59 7.41 -10.19
CA LEU A 202 6.13 7.39 -10.29
C LEU A 202 5.54 6.13 -9.67
N GLN A 203 4.31 6.25 -9.17
CA GLN A 203 3.52 5.12 -8.65
C GLN A 203 2.78 4.41 -9.79
N TYR A 204 3.52 4.03 -10.83
CA TYR A 204 3.03 3.29 -11.99
C TYR A 204 4.01 2.19 -12.35
N PHE A 205 3.51 1.00 -12.68
CA PHE A 205 4.22 -0.03 -13.41
C PHE A 205 4.17 0.26 -14.90
N SER A 206 5.15 -0.24 -15.66
CA SER A 206 5.21 0.06 -17.08
C SER A 206 4.04 -0.57 -17.85
N ASN A 207 3.36 0.24 -18.65
CA ASN A 207 2.20 -0.17 -19.45
C ASN A 207 2.11 0.65 -20.74
N PRO A 208 2.34 0.08 -21.93
CA PRO A 208 2.29 0.79 -23.21
C PRO A 208 0.89 1.28 -23.59
N ASN A 209 -0.17 0.77 -22.95
CA ASN A 209 -1.54 1.20 -23.20
C ASN A 209 -1.92 2.47 -22.41
N MET A 210 -1.10 2.87 -21.44
CA MET A 210 -1.36 4.05 -20.60
C MET A 210 -0.71 5.31 -21.19
N ARG A 211 -1.36 5.88 -22.21
CA ARG A 211 -0.92 7.11 -22.90
C ARG A 211 -1.26 8.34 -22.05
N GLY A 212 -0.32 9.27 -21.93
CA GLY A 212 -0.53 10.55 -21.21
C GLY A 212 -0.41 10.48 -19.67
N HIS A 213 -0.36 9.29 -19.07
CA HIS A 213 -0.39 9.12 -17.62
C HIS A 213 0.96 9.32 -16.92
N CYS A 214 2.07 9.22 -17.66
CA CYS A 214 3.42 9.38 -17.12
C CYS A 214 3.99 10.73 -17.55
N MET A 215 3.58 11.79 -16.86
CA MET A 215 3.96 13.19 -17.19
C MET A 215 3.59 13.59 -18.62
N GLY A 216 2.38 13.25 -19.06
CA GLY A 216 1.93 13.50 -20.44
C GLY A 216 2.50 12.52 -21.47
N MET A 217 3.33 11.56 -21.05
CA MET A 217 3.90 10.50 -21.90
C MET A 217 3.28 9.15 -21.58
N THR A 218 3.58 8.17 -22.44
CA THR A 218 3.14 6.78 -22.24
C THR A 218 3.95 6.13 -21.11
N CYS A 219 3.29 5.36 -20.26
CA CYS A 219 3.97 4.69 -19.13
C CYS A 219 4.77 3.43 -19.52
N GLY A 220 4.89 3.09 -20.80
CA GLY A 220 5.62 1.90 -21.26
C GLY A 220 5.78 1.88 -22.77
N VAL A 221 6.46 0.84 -23.26
CA VAL A 221 6.78 0.67 -24.69
C VAL A 221 6.47 -0.78 -25.08
N ASN A 222 5.74 -0.97 -26.17
CA ASN A 222 5.30 -2.30 -26.60
C ASN A 222 6.51 -3.21 -26.89
N ASN A 223 6.46 -4.46 -26.41
CA ASN A 223 7.55 -5.44 -26.51
C ASN A 223 8.94 -4.93 -26.03
N TYR A 224 8.96 -3.92 -25.15
CA TYR A 224 10.19 -3.36 -24.61
C TYR A 224 10.09 -3.09 -23.11
N ALA A 225 9.00 -2.50 -22.63
CA ALA A 225 8.74 -2.26 -21.21
C ALA A 225 7.24 -2.34 -20.91
N ASP A 226 6.80 -3.53 -20.51
CA ASP A 226 5.39 -3.84 -20.21
C ASP A 226 5.31 -4.77 -19.00
N SER A 227 5.42 -4.17 -17.81
CA SER A 227 5.29 -4.89 -16.54
C SER A 227 3.86 -5.41 -16.34
N VAL A 228 2.86 -4.62 -16.74
CA VAL A 228 1.45 -4.91 -16.47
C VAL A 228 0.99 -6.16 -17.21
N ARG A 229 1.38 -6.33 -18.48
CA ARG A 229 1.09 -7.56 -19.23
C ARG A 229 1.67 -8.79 -18.57
N ASN A 230 2.93 -8.74 -18.10
CA ASN A 230 3.54 -9.86 -17.38
C ASN A 230 2.79 -10.17 -16.09
N MET A 231 2.60 -9.16 -15.23
CA MET A 231 1.93 -9.33 -13.94
C MET A 231 0.53 -9.93 -14.10
N ASN A 232 -0.26 -9.45 -15.07
CA ASN A 232 -1.59 -9.97 -15.34
C ASN A 232 -1.56 -11.42 -15.86
N LYS A 233 -0.52 -11.82 -16.61
CA LYS A 233 -0.35 -13.20 -17.09
C LYS A 233 0.05 -14.17 -15.99
N VAL A 234 0.84 -13.72 -15.01
CA VAL A 234 1.30 -14.59 -13.91
C VAL A 234 0.41 -14.51 -12.66
N ALA A 235 -0.54 -13.58 -12.60
CA ALA A 235 -1.40 -13.31 -11.44
C ALA A 235 -2.00 -14.58 -10.80
N THR A 236 -2.67 -15.41 -11.60
CA THR A 236 -3.28 -16.66 -11.12
C THR A 236 -2.23 -17.72 -10.76
N GLN A 237 -1.06 -17.73 -11.39
CA GLN A 237 0.01 -18.66 -11.01
C GLN A 237 0.58 -18.30 -9.63
N MET A 238 0.76 -17.00 -9.38
CA MET A 238 1.23 -16.47 -8.11
C MET A 238 0.24 -16.72 -6.98
N ALA A 239 -1.05 -16.42 -7.19
CA ALA A 239 -2.12 -16.63 -6.21
C ALA A 239 -2.37 -18.12 -5.85
N ASN A 240 -1.71 -19.04 -6.57
CA ASN A 240 -1.77 -20.48 -6.33
C ASN A 240 -0.43 -21.01 -5.78
N PHE A 241 0.50 -20.15 -5.37
CA PHE A 241 1.74 -20.59 -4.72
C PHE A 241 1.44 -21.23 -3.37
N MET A 242 0.47 -20.69 -2.62
CA MET A 242 -0.06 -21.28 -1.41
C MET A 242 -1.60 -21.33 -1.46
N PRO A 243 -2.26 -22.31 -0.81
CA PRO A 243 -3.70 -22.24 -0.62
C PRO A 243 -4.05 -21.08 0.32
N THR A 244 -4.92 -20.17 -0.12
CA THR A 244 -5.43 -19.08 0.72
C THR A 244 -6.03 -19.63 2.02
N LYS A 245 -5.51 -19.16 3.17
CA LYS A 245 -6.00 -19.54 4.51
C LYS A 245 -6.73 -18.40 5.22
N VAL A 246 -6.44 -17.16 4.83
CA VAL A 246 -7.01 -15.97 5.44
C VAL A 246 -7.88 -15.26 4.40
N THR A 247 -9.18 -15.50 4.44
CA THR A 247 -10.16 -14.75 3.63
C THR A 247 -10.41 -13.39 4.28
N THR A 248 -9.40 -12.53 4.33
CA THR A 248 -9.66 -11.13 4.63
C THR A 248 -10.40 -10.54 3.43
N ARG A 249 -11.65 -10.14 3.70
CA ARG A 249 -12.50 -9.40 2.78
C ARG A 249 -11.66 -8.33 2.07
N PRO A 250 -11.80 -8.15 0.75
CA PRO A 250 -11.08 -7.11 0.01
C PRO A 250 -11.20 -5.78 0.76
N PRO A 251 -10.14 -4.94 0.82
CA PRO A 251 -10.35 -3.54 1.15
C PRO A 251 -11.29 -2.92 0.10
N THR A 252 -12.58 -3.03 0.35
CA THR A 252 -13.65 -2.53 -0.49
C THR A 252 -13.38 -1.06 -0.75
N ASN A 253 -13.51 -0.65 -2.01
CA ASN A 253 -13.39 0.73 -2.44
C ASN A 253 -14.23 1.64 -1.52
N GLN A 254 -13.64 2.78 -1.19
CA GLN A 254 -13.93 3.71 -0.08
C GLN A 254 -13.48 3.22 1.31
N PRO A 255 -12.59 3.96 2.00
CA PRO A 255 -12.32 3.73 3.41
C PRO A 255 -13.64 3.91 4.18
N LYS A 256 -14.28 2.80 4.56
CA LYS A 256 -15.27 2.84 5.64
C LYS A 256 -14.48 3.21 6.90
N PRO A 257 -14.92 4.21 7.68
CA PRO A 257 -14.30 4.49 8.96
C PRO A 257 -14.23 3.24 9.83
N PRO A 258 -13.23 3.09 10.72
CA PRO A 258 -13.22 1.98 11.68
C PRO A 258 -14.58 1.88 12.38
N THR A 259 -15.06 0.68 12.70
CA THR A 259 -16.31 0.49 13.46
C THR A 259 -16.35 1.44 14.67
N ASN A 260 -17.49 2.12 14.90
CA ASN A 260 -17.72 3.17 15.91
C ASN A 260 -17.55 2.71 17.38
N GLN A 261 -16.79 1.64 17.66
CA GLN A 261 -16.43 1.24 19.02
C GLN A 261 -14.95 1.55 19.29
N PRO A 262 -14.67 2.67 19.99
CA PRO A 262 -13.38 2.88 20.63
C PRO A 262 -13.10 1.74 21.64
N PRO A 263 -11.83 1.39 21.90
CA PRO A 263 -11.45 0.51 23.00
C PRO A 263 -12.00 0.99 24.35
N LYS A 264 -12.04 0.11 25.36
CA LYS A 264 -12.41 0.45 26.75
C LYS A 264 -11.67 1.73 27.19
N THR A 265 -12.37 2.62 27.91
CA THR A 265 -11.86 3.88 28.45
C THR A 265 -10.44 3.72 29.01
N PRO A 266 -9.45 4.55 28.60
CA PRO A 266 -8.09 4.40 29.07
C PRO A 266 -8.02 4.60 30.58
N THR A 267 -7.38 3.67 31.30
CA THR A 267 -7.23 3.68 32.76
C THR A 267 -6.32 4.81 33.29
N THR A 268 -5.76 5.66 32.42
CA THR A 268 -4.97 6.82 32.86
C THR A 268 -5.20 8.03 31.94
N PRO A 269 -5.81 9.12 32.43
CA PRO A 269 -6.02 10.34 31.65
C PRO A 269 -4.71 11.11 31.46
N THR A 270 -4.17 11.16 30.24
CA THR A 270 -2.92 11.87 29.94
C THR A 270 -3.19 13.29 29.43
N THR A 271 -3.58 14.19 30.34
CA THR A 271 -3.63 15.65 30.05
C THR A 271 -2.26 16.32 30.12
N ASN A 272 -1.25 15.64 30.65
CA ASN A 272 0.12 16.15 30.75
C ASN A 272 0.98 15.43 29.71
N CYS A 273 1.82 16.17 28.98
CA CYS A 273 2.80 15.62 28.04
C CYS A 273 3.75 14.67 28.81
N LEU A 274 3.41 13.40 28.94
CA LEU A 274 4.24 12.44 29.66
C LEU A 274 5.45 12.11 28.78
N LYS A 275 6.60 12.70 29.14
CA LYS A 275 7.90 12.25 28.66
C LYS A 275 8.16 10.85 29.26
N ASN A 276 8.61 9.92 28.43
CA ASN A 276 9.13 8.59 28.84
C ASN A 276 8.11 7.55 29.34
N LYS A 277 7.04 7.27 28.58
CA LYS A 277 6.35 5.97 28.68
C LYS A 277 6.19 5.31 27.31
N SER A 278 6.56 4.03 27.24
CA SER A 278 6.14 3.12 26.18
C SER A 278 4.68 2.77 26.46
N TYR A 279 3.82 3.03 25.50
CA TYR A 279 2.43 2.68 25.61
C TYR A 279 2.03 1.72 24.50
N SER A 280 1.21 0.72 24.86
CA SER A 280 0.58 -0.20 23.92
C SER A 280 -0.71 0.45 23.42
N TYR A 281 -0.71 1.00 22.20
CA TYR A 281 -1.89 1.63 21.62
C TYR A 281 -2.11 1.23 20.16
N ARG A 282 -3.36 1.42 19.71
CA ARG A 282 -3.72 1.27 18.30
C ARG A 282 -3.07 2.38 17.46
N SER A 283 -2.74 2.05 16.22
CA SER A 283 -2.07 2.97 15.29
C SER A 283 -2.93 4.18 14.90
N ASP A 284 -4.24 4.11 15.10
CA ASP A 284 -5.24 5.16 14.86
C ASP A 284 -5.57 5.99 16.12
N GLU A 285 -5.02 5.66 17.30
CA GLU A 285 -5.17 6.47 18.51
C GLU A 285 -4.11 7.58 18.56
N LEU A 286 -4.54 8.82 18.83
CA LEU A 286 -3.66 9.94 19.16
C LEU A 286 -3.50 10.05 20.67
N LEU A 287 -2.31 10.46 21.08
CA LEU A 287 -2.00 10.80 22.46
C LEU A 287 -1.60 12.26 22.55
N SER A 288 -1.95 12.88 23.67
CA SER A 288 -1.50 14.23 23.96
C SER A 288 0.03 14.30 23.90
N CYS A 289 0.54 15.23 23.08
CA CYS A 289 1.94 15.57 22.86
C CYS A 289 2.79 14.50 22.14
N VAL A 290 2.20 13.43 21.58
CA VAL A 290 2.93 12.42 20.81
C VAL A 290 2.65 12.58 19.31
N PRO A 291 3.61 13.11 18.52
CA PRO A 291 3.39 13.33 17.09
C PRO A 291 3.42 12.02 16.29
N LYS A 292 2.45 11.83 15.39
CA LYS A 292 2.49 10.83 14.33
C LYS A 292 3.17 11.43 13.11
N ARG A 293 4.40 11.00 12.85
CA ARG A 293 5.26 11.54 11.77
C ARG A 293 5.17 10.70 10.50
N ASN A 294 5.67 11.27 9.41
CA ASN A 294 5.82 10.59 8.11
C ASN A 294 4.51 10.05 7.53
N LEU A 295 3.40 10.73 7.80
CA LEU A 295 2.10 10.40 7.22
C LEU A 295 2.14 10.68 5.71
N ALA A 296 1.53 9.77 4.95
CA ALA A 296 1.40 9.90 3.51
C ALA A 296 0.09 9.30 3.02
N SER A 297 -0.55 9.92 2.05
CA SER A 297 -1.73 9.34 1.40
C SER A 297 -1.85 9.83 -0.03
N SER A 298 -2.34 8.98 -0.92
CA SER A 298 -2.56 9.28 -2.34
C SER A 298 -4.06 9.45 -2.63
N GLY A 299 -4.69 10.43 -1.99
CA GLY A 299 -6.11 10.77 -2.20
C GLY A 299 -7.11 10.05 -1.29
N LYS A 300 -6.63 9.28 -0.29
CA LYS A 300 -7.50 8.65 0.72
C LYS A 300 -7.43 9.39 2.05
N SER A 301 -8.57 9.57 2.69
CA SER A 301 -8.61 10.10 4.06
C SER A 301 -8.06 9.06 5.05
N ARG A 302 -7.27 9.50 6.03
CA ARG A 302 -6.84 8.71 7.17
C ARG A 302 -7.66 9.10 8.40
N TYR A 303 -7.95 8.14 9.26
CA TYR A 303 -8.82 8.34 10.42
C TYR A 303 -8.07 8.09 11.71
N TYR A 304 -8.30 8.95 12.71
CA TYR A 304 -7.70 8.89 14.03
C TYR A 304 -8.72 9.20 15.13
N PHE A 305 -8.46 8.81 16.37
CA PHE A 305 -9.29 9.22 17.50
C PHE A 305 -8.44 9.63 18.70
N ILE A 306 -9.00 10.47 19.56
CA ILE A 306 -8.37 10.86 20.83
C ILE A 306 -9.41 10.89 21.94
N TYR A 307 -9.04 10.39 23.12
CA TYR A 307 -9.86 10.50 24.32
C TYR A 307 -9.67 11.87 24.97
N PHE A 308 -10.76 12.60 25.20
CA PHE A 308 -10.77 13.86 25.92
C PHE A 308 -11.26 13.63 27.36
N PRO A 309 -10.35 13.57 28.35
CA PRO A 309 -10.68 13.13 29.69
C PRO A 309 -11.41 14.19 30.52
N LYS A 310 -11.98 13.76 31.66
CA LYS A 310 -12.49 14.67 32.69
C LYS A 310 -11.38 15.63 33.14
N GLY A 311 -11.72 16.91 33.26
CA GLY A 311 -10.80 17.97 33.66
C GLY A 311 -9.92 18.55 32.54
N ALA A 312 -10.00 18.04 31.31
CA ALA A 312 -9.37 18.68 30.16
C ALA A 312 -10.17 19.92 29.71
N LYS A 313 -9.46 21.00 29.34
CA LYS A 313 -10.06 22.26 28.87
C LYS A 313 -9.83 22.54 27.40
N HIS A 314 -8.66 22.16 26.87
CA HIS A 314 -8.29 22.46 25.48
C HIS A 314 -7.84 21.21 24.73
N LEU A 315 -8.23 21.12 23.46
CA LEU A 315 -7.70 20.19 22.47
C LEU A 315 -7.10 21.00 21.32
N ASP A 316 -5.81 20.86 21.10
CA ASP A 316 -5.06 21.49 20.01
C ASP A 316 -4.56 20.40 19.05
N LEU A 317 -5.07 20.41 17.83
CA LEU A 317 -4.70 19.50 16.76
C LEU A 317 -3.93 20.25 15.69
N SER A 318 -2.83 19.68 15.20
CA SER A 318 -2.04 20.28 14.12
C SER A 318 -1.55 19.27 13.09
N LEU A 319 -1.57 19.68 11.82
CA LEU A 319 -0.76 19.09 10.75
C LEU A 319 0.39 20.03 10.41
N SER A 320 1.57 19.47 10.15
CA SER A 320 2.71 20.25 9.68
C SER A 320 3.70 19.42 8.87
N GLY A 321 4.54 20.11 8.09
CA GLY A 321 5.63 19.52 7.31
C GLY A 321 5.17 18.76 6.06
N GLY A 322 6.11 18.06 5.44
CA GLY A 322 5.83 17.25 4.25
C GLY A 322 5.53 18.05 2.98
N ARG A 323 4.98 17.36 1.97
CA ARG A 323 4.55 17.89 0.67
C ARG A 323 3.12 17.41 0.37
N GLY A 324 2.41 18.08 -0.54
CA GLY A 324 1.04 17.76 -0.91
C GLY A 324 0.01 18.65 -0.23
N ASN A 325 -1.26 18.22 -0.23
CA ASN A 325 -2.35 18.93 0.42
C ASN A 325 -3.16 17.97 1.33
N ALA A 326 -3.09 18.22 2.64
CA ALA A 326 -3.75 17.44 3.68
C ALA A 326 -4.55 18.33 4.62
N ASP A 327 -5.86 18.08 4.69
CA ASP A 327 -6.81 18.84 5.50
C ASP A 327 -7.15 18.11 6.82
N LEU A 328 -7.55 18.87 7.85
CA LEU A 328 -8.03 18.32 9.12
C LEU A 328 -9.53 18.45 9.30
N TYR A 329 -10.17 17.40 9.79
CA TYR A 329 -11.57 17.40 10.20
C TYR A 329 -11.74 16.67 11.53
N ILE A 330 -12.66 17.14 12.37
CA ILE A 330 -13.03 16.55 13.67
C ILE A 330 -14.55 16.44 13.74
N ARG A 331 -15.07 15.37 14.36
CA ARG A 331 -16.51 15.18 14.59
C ARG A 331 -16.80 14.47 15.92
N LEU A 332 -17.94 14.84 16.51
CA LEU A 332 -18.60 14.11 17.59
C LEU A 332 -20.12 14.01 17.37
N PRO A 333 -20.75 12.89 17.74
CA PRO A 333 -20.17 11.55 17.72
C PRO A 333 -19.92 11.08 16.26
N GLY A 334 -19.08 10.05 16.13
CA GLY A 334 -18.79 9.37 14.88
C GLY A 334 -17.77 10.08 13.98
N TRP A 335 -17.38 9.39 12.90
CA TRP A 335 -16.29 9.78 12.03
C TRP A 335 -16.62 10.96 11.10
N PRO A 336 -15.66 11.87 10.86
CA PRO A 336 -15.85 12.96 9.92
C PRO A 336 -15.90 12.48 8.46
N SER A 337 -16.54 13.26 7.61
CA SER A 337 -16.35 13.22 6.15
C SER A 337 -16.27 14.66 5.61
N ARG A 338 -15.94 14.83 4.33
CA ARG A 338 -15.93 16.15 3.66
C ARG A 338 -17.24 16.92 3.84
N ASN A 339 -18.37 16.20 3.92
CA ASN A 339 -19.72 16.76 4.00
C ASN A 339 -20.32 16.64 5.41
N ARG A 340 -19.63 16.00 6.36
CA ARG A 340 -20.15 15.74 7.71
C ARG A 340 -19.04 15.83 8.74
N TYR A 341 -18.83 17.02 9.29
CA TYR A 341 -17.83 17.32 10.31
C TYR A 341 -18.42 18.24 11.38
N GLY A 342 -17.75 18.34 12.54
CA GLY A 342 -18.04 19.36 13.56
C GLY A 342 -17.07 20.53 13.49
N TYR A 343 -15.78 20.24 13.25
CA TYR A 343 -14.72 21.23 13.09
C TYR A 343 -13.82 20.82 11.93
N ARG A 344 -13.22 21.80 11.24
CA ARG A 344 -12.22 21.55 10.19
C ARG A 344 -11.20 22.67 10.10
N SER A 345 -10.04 22.37 9.54
CA SER A 345 -9.03 23.32 9.07
C SER A 345 -8.63 22.84 7.69
N VAL A 346 -8.80 23.73 6.70
CA VAL A 346 -8.57 23.44 5.29
C VAL A 346 -7.79 24.60 4.68
N SER A 347 -6.55 24.36 4.28
CA SER A 347 -5.68 25.34 3.67
C SER A 347 -4.90 24.70 2.54
N SER A 348 -4.31 25.50 1.66
CA SER A 348 -3.40 24.95 0.67
C SER A 348 -2.14 24.44 1.36
N GLY A 349 -1.89 23.13 1.29
CA GLY A 349 -0.68 22.52 1.84
C GLY A 349 -0.99 21.57 2.98
N ASN A 350 -0.08 21.46 3.95
CA ASN A 350 -0.23 20.53 5.08
C ASN A 350 -0.20 21.25 6.43
N ASN A 351 -0.43 22.57 6.46
CA ASN A 351 -0.28 23.38 7.67
C ASN A 351 -1.65 23.68 8.28
N GLU A 352 -2.22 22.67 8.93
CA GLU A 352 -3.56 22.75 9.50
C GLU A 352 -3.52 22.88 11.02
N ARG A 353 -4.49 23.60 11.59
CA ARG A 353 -4.60 23.75 13.04
C ARG A 353 -6.05 23.88 13.48
N ILE A 354 -6.47 23.04 14.42
CA ILE A 354 -7.77 23.13 15.07
C ILE A 354 -7.55 23.25 16.57
N ARG A 355 -7.98 24.36 17.17
CA ARG A 355 -7.96 24.56 18.63
C ARG A 355 -9.38 24.64 19.15
N LEU A 356 -9.70 23.78 20.10
CA LEU A 356 -11.01 23.66 20.70
C LEU A 356 -10.91 23.85 22.21
N SER A 357 -11.88 24.56 22.78
CA SER A 357 -12.06 24.75 24.22
C SER A 357 -13.46 24.32 24.64
N ASN A 358 -13.68 24.13 25.95
CA ASN A 358 -15.00 23.83 26.52
C ASN A 358 -15.67 22.60 25.89
N LEU A 359 -14.84 21.65 25.49
CA LEU A 359 -15.26 20.44 24.81
C LEU A 359 -15.95 19.46 25.77
N PRO A 360 -17.03 18.78 25.36
CA PRO A 360 -17.64 17.72 26.16
C PRO A 360 -16.59 16.68 26.58
N GLN A 361 -16.43 16.51 27.90
CA GLN A 361 -15.44 15.63 28.51
C GLN A 361 -15.89 14.16 28.52
N ASN A 362 -14.96 13.30 28.93
CA ASN A 362 -15.15 11.86 29.14
C ASN A 362 -15.61 11.12 27.89
N ARG A 363 -15.06 11.47 26.72
CA ARG A 363 -15.46 10.89 25.43
C ARG A 363 -14.37 10.96 24.36
N TYR A 364 -14.60 10.22 23.28
CA TYR A 364 -13.74 10.19 22.11
C TYR A 364 -14.11 11.21 21.05
N TYR A 365 -13.07 11.84 20.49
CA TYR A 365 -13.12 12.76 19.37
C TYR A 365 -12.58 12.04 18.14
N HIS A 366 -13.34 12.04 17.03
CA HIS A 366 -12.94 11.38 15.79
C HIS A 366 -12.36 12.40 14.82
N ILE A 367 -11.23 12.04 14.24
CA ILE A 367 -10.37 12.92 13.45
C ILE A 367 -10.18 12.29 12.08
N MET A 368 -10.19 13.10 11.05
CA MET A 368 -9.89 12.72 9.68
C MET A 368 -8.80 13.65 9.14
N VAL A 369 -7.73 13.06 8.62
CA VAL A 369 -6.75 13.73 7.77
C VAL A 369 -7.15 13.43 6.33
N ASP A 370 -7.73 14.39 5.65
CA ASP A 370 -8.18 14.19 4.27
C ASP A 370 -7.07 14.52 3.28
N ALA A 371 -6.88 13.65 2.30
CA ALA A 371 -5.95 13.90 1.20
C ALA A 371 -6.70 14.66 0.09
N VAL A 372 -6.69 16.00 0.14
CA VAL A 372 -7.21 16.84 -0.95
C VAL A 372 -6.42 16.56 -2.23
N SER A 373 -5.10 16.43 -2.07
CA SER A 373 -4.21 15.82 -3.06
C SER A 373 -3.27 14.83 -2.37
N SER A 374 -2.41 14.15 -3.13
CA SER A 374 -1.44 13.25 -2.52
C SER A 374 -0.51 14.01 -1.57
N TYR A 375 -0.38 13.57 -0.32
CA TYR A 375 0.55 14.13 0.64
C TYR A 375 1.56 13.10 1.15
N SER A 376 2.71 13.57 1.64
CA SER A 376 3.77 12.71 2.20
C SER A 376 4.66 13.48 3.17
N GLY A 377 5.18 12.80 4.20
CA GLY A 377 6.07 13.43 5.18
C GLY A 377 5.33 14.31 6.21
N VAL A 378 4.00 14.23 6.27
CA VAL A 378 3.18 15.06 7.15
C VAL A 378 3.25 14.56 8.58
N THR A 379 3.25 15.48 9.54
CA THR A 379 3.18 15.19 10.97
C THR A 379 1.84 15.62 11.54
N LEU A 380 1.12 14.70 12.18
CA LEU A 380 -0.10 14.98 12.96
C LEU A 380 0.25 15.00 14.44
N GLN A 381 -0.14 16.06 15.15
CA GLN A 381 0.02 16.17 16.59
C GLN A 381 -1.30 16.58 17.25
N ALA A 382 -1.55 16.03 18.44
CA ALA A 382 -2.61 16.46 19.32
C ALA A 382 -2.00 16.90 20.65
N LYS A 383 -2.56 17.92 21.29
CA LYS A 383 -2.18 18.38 22.63
C LYS A 383 -3.46 18.68 23.40
N ILE A 384 -3.64 17.99 24.52
CA ILE A 384 -4.69 18.24 25.49
C ILE A 384 -4.08 19.01 26.66
N THR A 385 -4.74 20.07 27.13
CA THR A 385 -4.35 20.77 28.36
C THR A 385 -5.54 20.94 29.30
N LYS A 386 -5.24 21.08 30.60
CA LYS A 386 -6.20 21.47 31.63
C LYS A 386 -6.39 22.98 31.72
#